data_AF-A0A9D1LIB1-F1
#
_entry.id   AF-A0A9D1LIB1-F1
#
_cell.length_a   1.000
_cell.length_b   1.000
_cell.length_c   1.000
_cell.angle_alpha   90.00
_cell.angle_beta   90.00
_cell.angle_gamma   90.00
#
_symmetry.space_group_name_H-M   'P 1'
#
loop_
_entity.id
_entity.type
_entity.pdbx_description
1 polymer ?
#
loop_
_entity_poly.entity_id
_entity_poly.type
_entity_poly.pdbx_seq_one_letter_code
_entity_poly.pdbx_strand_id
1 'polypeptide(L)'
;MKKIIIWISALLFCFILTACGSETNQVSDKNTSDDKSVKEILLENNYKEIATNQYQKVQDDGSYILISMDDKKIILNDAQEDSQIEYNVNDNTAWEYGCRYHYDNGTTSNDGEGYGECDNSTIQQLITGKQKIDDELNSLNLNLDDLK
;
A
#
# COMPACT_ATOMS: atom_id res chain seq x y z
N MET A 1 -24.12 12.74 60.18
CA MET A 1 -24.68 12.60 58.81
C MET A 1 -24.65 11.12 58.42
N LYS A 2 -25.53 10.73 57.50
CA LYS A 2 -26.22 9.44 57.42
C LYS A 2 -25.34 8.26 57.01
N LYS A 3 -25.76 7.09 57.53
CA LYS A 3 -25.28 5.73 57.30
C LYS A 3 -25.65 5.25 55.89
N ILE A 4 -24.91 4.26 55.36
CA ILE A 4 -25.37 2.92 54.91
C ILE A 4 -24.44 2.39 53.82
N ILE A 5 -23.74 1.32 54.17
CA ILE A 5 -23.17 0.31 53.27
C ILE A 5 -24.29 -0.74 53.11
N ILE A 6 -24.49 -1.31 51.89
CA ILE A 6 -24.56 -2.77 51.59
C ILE A 6 -25.38 -3.11 50.31
N TRP A 7 -24.65 -3.72 49.36
CA TRP A 7 -24.92 -4.89 48.49
C TRP A 7 -25.93 -4.91 47.32
N ILE A 8 -25.35 -5.24 46.15
CA ILE A 8 -25.67 -6.28 45.15
C ILE A 8 -27.14 -6.53 44.78
N SER A 9 -27.45 -6.47 43.47
CA SER A 9 -28.25 -7.47 42.76
C SER A 9 -28.04 -7.39 41.25
N ALA A 10 -27.71 -8.53 40.65
CA ALA A 10 -27.63 -8.76 39.22
C ALA A 10 -29.03 -8.78 38.59
N LEU A 11 -29.13 -8.39 37.32
CA LEU A 11 -30.22 -8.85 36.47
C LEU A 11 -29.74 -9.01 35.02
N LEU A 12 -29.52 -10.27 34.67
CA LEU A 12 -29.54 -10.78 33.30
C LEU A 12 -30.90 -10.46 32.66
N PHE A 13 -30.89 -10.00 31.41
CA PHE A 13 -31.99 -10.26 30.48
C PHE A 13 -31.41 -10.87 29.21
N CYS A 14 -31.46 -12.21 29.14
CA CYS A 14 -31.37 -12.95 27.89
C CYS A 14 -32.69 -12.76 27.14
N PHE A 15 -32.62 -12.28 25.89
CA PHE A 15 -33.67 -12.51 24.91
C PHE A 15 -33.20 -13.63 23.97
N ILE A 16 -33.94 -14.73 23.93
CA ILE A 16 -33.82 -15.78 22.92
C ILE A 16 -35.19 -16.00 22.29
N LEU A 17 -35.13 -16.42 21.02
CA LEU A 17 -36.13 -17.14 20.20
C LEU A 17 -36.89 -16.23 19.22
N THR A 18 -36.87 -16.47 17.91
CA THR A 18 -37.22 -17.75 17.26
C THR A 18 -36.62 -17.88 15.86
N ALA A 19 -36.35 -19.12 15.47
CA ALA A 19 -36.00 -19.53 14.11
C ALA A 19 -37.15 -19.26 13.12
N CYS A 20 -36.83 -18.74 11.94
CA CYS A 20 -37.63 -18.91 10.73
C CYS A 20 -36.71 -19.52 9.67
N GLY A 21 -36.83 -20.84 9.50
CA GLY A 21 -36.28 -21.51 8.33
C GLY A 21 -37.19 -21.23 7.14
N SER A 22 -36.61 -20.65 6.09
CA SER A 22 -37.06 -20.86 4.72
C SER A 22 -35.83 -20.78 3.82
N GLU A 23 -35.43 -21.95 3.30
CA GLU A 23 -34.50 -22.05 2.18
C GLU A 23 -35.10 -21.29 1.01
N THR A 24 -34.48 -20.17 0.64
CA THR A 24 -34.74 -19.52 -0.62
C THR A 24 -33.39 -19.12 -1.18
N ASN A 25 -32.96 -19.87 -2.20
CA ASN A 25 -31.83 -19.65 -3.10
C ASN A 25 -31.03 -18.38 -2.80
N GLN A 26 -29.85 -18.52 -2.18
CA GLN A 26 -28.76 -17.58 -2.40
C GLN A 26 -28.41 -17.63 -3.88
N VAL A 27 -29.13 -16.83 -4.68
CA VAL A 27 -28.49 -16.18 -5.81
C VAL A 27 -27.39 -15.38 -5.16
N SER A 28 -26.15 -15.85 -5.30
CA SER A 28 -24.98 -15.05 -5.07
C SER A 28 -25.15 -13.84 -5.98
N ASP A 29 -25.64 -12.74 -5.42
CA ASP A 29 -25.42 -11.43 -5.99
C ASP A 29 -23.91 -11.29 -6.06
N LYS A 30 -23.44 -11.57 -7.27
CA LYS A 30 -22.10 -11.38 -7.77
C LYS A 30 -21.69 -10.00 -7.27
N ASN A 31 -20.80 -9.98 -6.28
CA ASN A 31 -20.25 -8.78 -5.64
C ASN A 31 -20.20 -7.66 -6.67
N THR A 32 -21.09 -6.67 -6.51
CA THR A 32 -20.90 -5.36 -7.10
C THR A 32 -19.51 -4.94 -6.66
N SER A 33 -18.54 -4.94 -7.57
CA SER A 33 -17.25 -4.34 -7.25
C SER A 33 -17.57 -2.90 -6.91
N ASP A 34 -17.42 -2.52 -5.64
CA ASP A 34 -17.29 -1.13 -5.27
C ASP A 34 -16.07 -0.63 -6.04
N ASP A 35 -16.33 -0.02 -7.20
CA ASP A 35 -15.32 0.52 -8.11
C ASP A 35 -14.80 1.80 -7.46
N LYS A 36 -14.05 1.63 -6.37
CA LYS A 36 -13.41 2.73 -5.65
C LYS A 36 -12.33 3.29 -6.54
N SER A 37 -12.28 4.61 -6.65
CA SER A 37 -11.18 5.26 -7.35
C SER A 37 -9.86 4.96 -6.62
N VAL A 38 -8.75 4.91 -7.37
CA VAL A 38 -7.40 4.75 -6.79
C VAL A 38 -7.16 5.76 -5.66
N LYS A 39 -7.62 7.00 -5.84
CA LYS A 39 -7.57 8.04 -4.80
C LYS A 39 -8.25 7.60 -3.51
N GLU A 40 -9.46 7.06 -3.58
CA GLU A 40 -10.20 6.61 -2.40
C GLU A 40 -9.48 5.43 -1.73
N ILE A 41 -9.01 4.46 -2.52
CA ILE A 41 -8.23 3.32 -2.01
C ILE A 41 -7.01 3.79 -1.23
N LEU A 42 -6.24 4.74 -1.77
CA LEU A 42 -5.05 5.27 -1.10
C LEU A 42 -5.41 5.97 0.22
N LEU A 43 -6.41 6.84 0.21
CA LEU A 43 -6.83 7.60 1.39
C LEU A 43 -7.38 6.70 2.51
N GLU A 44 -8.10 5.63 2.17
CA GLU A 44 -8.58 4.63 3.13
C GLU A 44 -7.45 3.80 3.75
N ASN A 45 -6.29 3.71 3.08
CA ASN A 45 -5.13 2.92 3.51
C ASN A 45 -3.99 3.78 4.09
N ASN A 46 -4.34 4.89 4.75
CA ASN A 46 -3.44 5.78 5.47
C ASN A 46 -2.43 6.56 4.60
N TYR A 47 -2.66 6.65 3.30
CA TYR A 47 -1.93 7.63 2.49
C TYR A 47 -2.48 9.03 2.74
N LYS A 48 -1.60 10.02 2.73
CA LYS A 48 -1.95 11.44 2.77
C LYS A 48 -1.65 12.06 1.43
N GLU A 49 -2.58 12.86 0.91
CA GLU A 49 -2.34 13.71 -0.25
C GLU A 49 -1.39 14.85 0.17
N ILE A 50 -0.14 14.84 -0.33
CA ILE A 50 0.88 15.85 0.02
C ILE A 50 1.00 16.94 -1.06
N ALA A 51 0.60 16.61 -2.28
CA ALA A 51 0.40 17.52 -3.40
C ALA A 51 -0.70 16.93 -4.29
N THR A 52 -1.21 17.71 -5.24
CA THR A 52 -2.22 17.24 -6.19
C THR A 52 -1.75 15.95 -6.86
N ASN A 53 -2.56 14.89 -6.76
CA ASN A 53 -2.27 13.56 -7.31
C ASN A 53 -0.98 12.88 -6.79
N GLN A 54 -0.46 13.34 -5.64
CA GLN A 54 0.70 12.74 -4.97
C GLN A 54 0.31 12.31 -3.55
N TYR A 55 0.43 11.01 -3.31
CA TYR A 55 -0.02 10.35 -2.09
C TYR A 55 1.15 9.70 -1.38
N GLN A 56 1.32 9.98 -0.09
CA GLN A 56 2.43 9.45 0.71
C GLN A 56 1.93 8.71 1.94
N LYS A 57 2.50 7.52 2.18
CA LYS A 57 2.35 6.77 3.44
C LYS A 57 3.72 6.66 4.10
N VAL A 58 3.82 7.21 5.32
CA VAL A 58 5.05 7.20 6.13
C VAL A 58 4.93 6.11 7.19
N GLN A 59 5.98 5.33 7.37
CA GLN A 59 6.10 4.25 8.36
C GLN A 59 6.75 4.77 9.65
N ASP A 60 6.66 3.99 10.72
CA ASP A 60 7.15 4.38 12.05
C ASP A 60 8.67 4.55 12.11
N ASP A 61 9.42 3.90 11.21
CA ASP A 61 10.87 3.99 11.12
C ASP A 61 11.36 5.14 10.22
N GLY A 62 10.44 5.95 9.69
CA GLY A 62 10.74 7.06 8.77
C GLY A 62 10.81 6.64 7.29
N SER A 63 10.70 5.36 6.97
CA SER A 63 10.52 4.90 5.59
C SER A 63 9.21 5.41 5.03
N TYR A 64 9.12 5.57 3.72
CA TYR A 64 7.86 5.98 3.09
C TYR A 64 7.71 5.41 1.69
N ILE A 65 6.45 5.34 1.26
CA ILE A 65 6.08 5.15 -0.14
C ILE A 65 5.30 6.38 -0.61
N LEU A 66 5.68 6.88 -1.78
CA LEU A 66 5.01 7.97 -2.49
C LEU A 66 4.51 7.45 -3.82
N ILE A 67 3.24 7.68 -4.13
CA ILE A 67 2.63 7.37 -5.43
C ILE A 67 2.24 8.69 -6.09
N SER A 68 2.85 9.00 -7.25
CA SER A 68 2.49 10.13 -8.10
C SER A 68 1.72 9.60 -9.33
N MET A 69 0.43 9.92 -9.40
CA MET A 69 -0.43 9.46 -10.50
C MET A 69 -0.23 10.26 -11.79
N ASP A 70 0.21 11.51 -11.70
CA ASP A 70 0.48 12.36 -12.87
C ASP A 70 1.83 12.01 -13.50
N ASP A 71 2.86 11.82 -12.67
CA ASP A 71 4.21 11.48 -13.13
C ASP A 71 4.38 9.97 -13.41
N LYS A 72 3.36 9.16 -13.11
CA LYS A 72 3.37 7.70 -13.27
C LYS A 72 4.58 7.07 -12.57
N LYS A 73 4.80 7.51 -11.34
CA LYS A 73 6.01 7.24 -10.56
C LYS A 73 5.66 6.77 -9.15
N ILE A 74 6.41 5.79 -8.66
CA ILE A 74 6.37 5.35 -7.26
C ILE A 74 7.76 5.53 -6.67
N ILE A 75 7.87 6.22 -5.54
CA ILE A 75 9.12 6.35 -4.79
C ILE A 75 9.01 5.52 -3.53
N LEU A 76 9.94 4.59 -3.35
CA LEU A 76 10.13 3.84 -2.12
C LEU A 76 11.40 4.35 -1.46
N ASN A 77 11.28 4.87 -0.25
CA ASN A 77 12.41 5.27 0.57
C ASN A 77 12.50 4.34 1.78
N ASP A 78 13.58 3.57 1.86
CA ASP A 78 13.87 2.68 2.97
C ASP A 78 14.90 3.35 3.89
N ALA A 79 14.43 3.82 5.05
CA ALA A 79 15.26 4.55 5.99
C ALA A 79 16.28 3.64 6.73
N GLN A 80 16.04 2.33 6.78
CA GLN A 80 16.96 1.40 7.45
C GLN A 80 18.14 1.05 6.56
N GLU A 81 17.89 0.88 5.27
CA GLU A 81 18.90 0.54 4.26
C GLU A 81 19.58 1.77 3.64
N ASP A 82 19.17 2.99 4.04
CA ASP A 82 19.59 4.27 3.43
C ASP A 82 19.52 4.20 1.90
N SER A 83 18.35 3.78 1.40
CA SER A 83 18.12 3.59 -0.04
C SER A 83 16.84 4.28 -0.47
N GLN A 84 16.85 4.75 -1.72
CA GLN A 84 15.69 5.34 -2.36
C GLN A 84 15.59 4.85 -3.79
N ILE A 85 14.43 4.27 -4.09
CA ILE A 85 14.13 3.66 -5.37
C ILE A 85 13.00 4.44 -6.00
N GLU A 86 13.27 4.95 -7.20
CA GLU A 86 12.28 5.63 -8.02
C GLU A 86 11.85 4.70 -9.15
N TYR A 87 10.62 4.18 -9.10
CA TYR A 87 10.05 3.32 -10.12
C TYR A 87 9.14 4.10 -11.07
N ASN A 88 9.36 3.91 -12.38
CA ASN A 88 8.54 4.44 -13.45
C ASN A 88 7.58 3.36 -13.97
N VAL A 89 6.28 3.62 -13.83
CA VAL A 89 5.20 2.69 -14.16
C VAL A 89 5.04 2.49 -15.67
N ASN A 90 5.41 3.50 -16.48
CA ASN A 90 5.19 3.47 -17.93
C ASN A 90 6.21 2.61 -18.67
N ASP A 91 7.48 2.71 -18.30
CA ASP A 91 8.57 2.03 -19.00
C ASP A 91 9.18 0.88 -18.21
N ASN A 92 8.57 0.52 -17.08
CA ASN A 92 8.98 -0.56 -16.21
C ASN A 92 10.47 -0.50 -15.84
N THR A 93 10.92 0.69 -15.44
CA THR A 93 12.29 0.93 -14.98
C THR A 93 12.33 1.49 -13.57
N ALA A 94 13.43 1.23 -12.85
CA ALA A 94 13.70 1.88 -11.58
C ALA A 94 15.09 2.50 -11.53
N TRP A 95 15.23 3.50 -10.67
CA TRP A 95 16.45 4.26 -10.46
C TRP A 95 16.87 4.26 -9.00
N GLU A 96 18.18 4.09 -8.78
CA GLU A 96 18.84 4.24 -7.49
C GLU A 96 20.30 4.66 -7.74
N TYR A 97 20.75 5.75 -7.12
CA TYR A 97 22.13 6.26 -7.19
C TYR A 97 22.75 6.32 -8.60
N GLY A 98 21.97 6.67 -9.63
CA GLY A 98 22.43 6.76 -11.04
C GLY A 98 22.44 5.42 -11.79
N CYS A 99 22.12 4.31 -11.11
CA CYS A 99 21.84 3.04 -11.74
C CYS A 99 20.38 2.95 -12.14
N ARG A 100 20.12 2.73 -13.43
CA ARG A 100 18.81 2.38 -13.96
C ARG A 100 18.72 0.89 -14.22
N TYR A 101 17.64 0.26 -13.76
CA TYR A 101 17.33 -1.14 -14.03
C TYR A 101 16.05 -1.28 -14.86
N HIS A 102 16.08 -2.14 -15.87
CA HIS A 102 14.95 -2.47 -16.73
C HIS A 102 14.39 -3.85 -16.35
N TYR A 103 13.19 -3.90 -15.78
CA TYR A 103 12.62 -5.16 -15.27
C TYR A 103 12.16 -6.11 -16.40
N ASP A 104 11.87 -5.60 -17.59
CA ASP A 104 11.42 -6.40 -18.73
C ASP A 104 12.47 -7.38 -19.25
N ASN A 105 13.75 -6.98 -19.18
CA ASN A 105 14.86 -7.72 -19.78
C ASN A 105 16.07 -7.90 -18.85
N GLY A 106 15.99 -7.38 -17.61
CA GLY A 106 17.02 -7.46 -16.60
C GLY A 106 18.30 -6.69 -16.92
N THR A 107 18.24 -5.72 -17.84
CA THR A 107 19.41 -4.91 -18.23
C THR A 107 19.56 -3.67 -17.37
N THR A 108 20.79 -3.15 -17.32
CA THR A 108 21.13 -1.92 -16.60
C THR A 108 21.68 -0.86 -17.54
N SER A 109 21.47 0.41 -17.18
CA SER A 109 22.14 1.55 -17.78
C SER A 109 22.53 2.56 -16.70
N ASN A 110 23.71 3.16 -16.83
CA ASN A 110 24.09 4.32 -16.01
C ASN A 110 23.75 5.59 -16.78
N ASP A 111 23.15 6.58 -16.12
CA ASP A 111 22.88 7.89 -16.75
C ASP A 111 24.15 8.74 -16.95
N GLY A 112 25.26 8.35 -16.33
CA GLY A 112 26.53 9.08 -16.42
C GLY A 112 26.54 10.37 -15.60
N GLU A 113 25.49 10.67 -14.83
CA GLU A 113 25.40 11.84 -13.95
C GLU A 113 25.58 11.48 -12.46
N GLY A 114 25.56 10.19 -12.12
CA GLY A 114 25.78 9.67 -10.76
C GLY A 114 27.16 9.02 -10.54
N TYR A 115 27.68 9.15 -9.32
CA TYR A 115 28.88 8.45 -8.83
C TYR A 115 28.69 6.93 -8.63
N GLY A 116 27.50 6.38 -8.90
CA GLY A 116 27.16 4.98 -8.67
C GLY A 116 27.35 4.11 -9.91
N GLU A 117 28.07 3.00 -9.76
CA GLU A 117 28.05 1.90 -10.71
C GLU A 117 26.81 1.04 -10.44
N CYS A 118 26.17 0.48 -11.47
CA CYS A 118 25.22 -0.63 -11.31
C CYS A 118 25.95 -1.89 -10.84
N ASP A 119 26.45 -1.87 -9.61
CA ASP A 119 27.01 -3.03 -8.97
C ASP A 119 25.91 -4.02 -8.55
N ASN A 120 26.32 -5.21 -8.12
CA ASN A 120 25.36 -6.23 -7.73
C ASN A 120 24.54 -5.81 -6.50
N SER A 121 25.08 -4.99 -5.60
CA SER A 121 24.35 -4.53 -4.41
C SER A 121 23.20 -3.62 -4.81
N THR A 122 23.46 -2.60 -5.61
CA THR A 122 22.45 -1.66 -6.12
C THR A 122 21.40 -2.38 -6.97
N ILE A 123 21.80 -3.33 -7.81
CA ILE A 123 20.83 -4.14 -8.57
C ILE A 123 19.91 -4.93 -7.62
N GLN A 124 20.44 -5.53 -6.54
CA GLN A 124 19.61 -6.25 -5.58
C GLN A 124 18.69 -5.32 -4.77
N GLN A 125 19.13 -4.10 -4.46
CA GLN A 125 18.28 -3.08 -3.84
C GLN A 125 17.11 -2.72 -4.77
N LEU A 126 17.38 -2.41 -6.04
CA LEU A 126 16.37 -2.14 -7.05
C LEU A 126 15.36 -3.30 -7.20
N ILE A 127 15.84 -4.55 -7.25
CA ILE A 127 14.96 -5.74 -7.35
C ILE A 127 14.09 -5.86 -6.09
N THR A 128 14.69 -5.75 -4.90
CA THR A 128 14.00 -5.88 -3.62
C THR A 128 12.98 -4.76 -3.42
N GLY A 129 13.32 -3.53 -3.79
CA GLY A 129 12.40 -2.40 -3.69
C GLY A 129 11.22 -2.51 -4.63
N LYS A 130 11.42 -3.02 -5.85
CA LYS A 130 10.29 -3.30 -6.75
C LYS A 130 9.35 -4.35 -6.16
N GLN A 131 9.89 -5.40 -5.54
CA GLN A 131 9.06 -6.38 -4.84
C GLN A 131 8.25 -5.72 -3.72
N LYS A 132 8.86 -4.85 -2.91
CA LYS A 132 8.16 -4.09 -1.86
C LYS A 132 7.06 -3.19 -2.42
N ILE A 133 7.30 -2.55 -3.57
CA ILE A 133 6.28 -1.74 -4.28
C ILE A 133 5.12 -2.64 -4.74
N ASP A 134 5.41 -3.79 -5.35
CA ASP A 134 4.38 -4.72 -5.80
C ASP A 134 3.56 -5.29 -4.64
N ASP A 135 4.22 -5.63 -3.52
CA ASP A 135 3.55 -6.11 -2.33
C ASP A 135 2.62 -5.05 -1.74
N GLU A 136 3.04 -3.77 -1.70
CA GLU A 136 2.20 -2.67 -1.25
C GLU A 136 1.00 -2.45 -2.19
N LEU A 137 1.20 -2.41 -3.51
CA LEU A 137 0.08 -2.28 -4.46
C LEU A 137 -0.90 -3.44 -4.35
N ASN A 138 -0.40 -4.68 -4.25
CA ASN A 138 -1.23 -5.86 -4.04
C ASN A 138 -2.04 -5.77 -2.73
N SER A 139 -1.44 -5.23 -1.66
CA SER A 139 -2.16 -5.02 -0.39
C SER A 139 -3.33 -4.04 -0.50
N LEU A 140 -3.25 -3.13 -1.47
CA LEU A 140 -4.30 -2.16 -1.81
C LEU A 140 -5.31 -2.70 -2.82
N ASN A 141 -5.14 -3.94 -3.31
CA ASN A 141 -5.82 -4.49 -4.49
C ASN A 141 -5.64 -3.61 -5.74
N LEU A 142 -4.47 -2.98 -5.87
CA LEU A 142 -4.07 -2.21 -7.03
C LEU A 142 -3.02 -2.98 -7.84
N ASN A 143 -2.94 -2.67 -9.12
CA ASN A 143 -1.89 -3.08 -10.03
C ASN A 143 -1.30 -1.85 -10.75
N LEU A 144 -0.23 -2.07 -11.51
CA LEU A 144 0.46 -0.99 -12.22
C LEU A 144 -0.40 -0.30 -13.29
N ASP A 145 -1.33 -1.02 -13.92
CA ASP A 145 -2.21 -0.45 -14.94
C ASP A 145 -3.27 0.47 -14.32
N ASP A 146 -3.65 0.27 -13.05
CA ASP A 146 -4.53 1.18 -12.33
C ASP A 146 -3.88 2.56 -12.11
N LEU A 147 -2.54 2.62 -12.22
CA LEU A 147 -1.77 3.84 -12.09
C LEU A 147 -1.42 4.49 -13.44
N LYS A 148 -1.69 3.85 -14.59
CA LYS A 148 -1.41 4.38 -15.94
C LYS A 148 -2.43 5.42 -16.41
#